data_AF-A0A8S1H8D4-F1
#
_entry.id   AF-A0A8S1H8D4-F1
#
_cell.length_a   1.000
_cell.length_b   1.000
_cell.length_c   1.000
_cell.angle_alpha   90.00
_cell.angle_beta   90.00
_cell.angle_gamma   90.00
#
_symmetry.space_group_name_H-M   'P 1'
#
loop_
_entity.id
_entity.type
_entity.pdbx_description
1 polymer ?
#
loop_
_entity_poly.entity_id
_entity_poly.type
_entity_poly.pdbx_seq_one_letter_code
_entity_poly.pdbx_strand_id
1 'polypeptide(L)'
;MRAVEYAVEDGLVYSFCYLALNSKLQSDSMSVRNIFGMQESQLQSYAHPMFRLRGVSPGCRRCGAPSETPQHVVAGCIQYRATLMLERHNQVARNFFYWACRKFEATHVHHTQEVPVESIGLDGTVIWWDRYVATPVKLRHYRPDMIIYRKWTREIFVIEVGVSWFTRLDDQYSMKYQKYAVNSTLLDTDSLPYPPGPSLALELQKMYGCVVRVLPFVIGCGGEVTEKYRETLNLLPGVTTKEVEDLLVRTQRSAILSTDRIIKAHLS
;
A
#
# COMPACT_ATOMS: atom_id res chain seq x y z
N MET A 1 -3.84 24.54 -15.38
CA MET A 1 -5.02 24.11 -14.60
C MET A 1 -4.54 23.94 -13.17
N ARG A 2 -4.89 24.87 -12.27
CA ARG A 2 -4.31 24.98 -10.92
C ARG A 2 -4.88 23.89 -10.02
N ALA A 3 -4.00 23.19 -9.31
CA ALA A 3 -4.37 22.39 -8.15
C ALA A 3 -5.14 23.27 -7.17
N VAL A 4 -6.28 22.81 -6.67
CA VAL A 4 -6.91 23.42 -5.50
C VAL A 4 -6.20 22.82 -4.29
N GLU A 5 -5.19 23.54 -3.81
CA GLU A 5 -4.56 23.27 -2.52
C GLU A 5 -5.60 23.60 -1.44
N TYR A 6 -6.14 22.57 -0.79
CA TYR A 6 -6.77 22.78 0.50
C TYR A 6 -5.66 22.81 1.53
N ALA A 7 -5.28 24.02 1.96
CA ALA A 7 -4.57 24.21 3.20
C ALA A 7 -5.48 23.69 4.32
N VAL A 8 -5.07 22.61 4.98
CA VAL A 8 -5.63 22.19 6.25
C VAL A 8 -4.48 22.24 7.25
N GLU A 9 -4.73 22.91 8.38
CA GLU A 9 -3.82 23.09 9.50
C GLU A 9 -3.11 21.76 9.86
N ASP A 10 -1.84 21.85 10.29
CA ASP A 10 -0.94 20.75 10.67
C ASP A 10 0.01 20.17 9.60
N GLY A 11 0.22 20.87 8.48
CA GLY A 11 1.42 20.65 7.63
C GLY A 11 1.47 19.35 6.82
N LEU A 12 0.34 18.64 6.69
CA LEU A 12 0.20 17.47 5.83
C LEU A 12 -0.42 17.89 4.49
N VAL A 13 0.42 18.06 3.46
CA VAL A 13 -0.06 18.23 2.08
C VAL A 13 -0.55 16.88 1.56
N TYR A 14 -1.84 16.59 1.74
CA TYR A 14 -2.49 15.45 1.10
C TYR A 14 -2.74 15.81 -0.37
N SER A 15 -2.05 15.15 -1.29
CA SER A 15 -2.44 15.20 -2.71
C SER A 15 -3.77 14.44 -2.83
N PHE A 16 -4.87 15.18 -2.75
CA PHE A 16 -6.21 14.61 -2.80
C PHE A 16 -6.47 13.91 -4.14
N CYS A 17 -7.46 13.01 -4.10
CA CYS A 17 -8.04 12.11 -5.12
C CYS A 17 -8.18 12.61 -6.59
N TYR A 18 -7.84 13.86 -6.90
CA TYR A 18 -8.15 14.55 -8.16
C TYR A 18 -7.48 13.94 -9.40
N LEU A 19 -6.26 13.41 -9.29
CA LEU A 19 -5.56 12.80 -10.43
C LEU A 19 -6.23 11.50 -10.89
N ALA A 20 -6.76 10.69 -9.95
CA ALA A 20 -7.50 9.49 -10.26
C ALA A 20 -8.93 9.78 -10.79
N LEU A 21 -9.58 10.82 -10.25
CA LEU A 21 -10.91 11.27 -10.69
C LEU A 21 -10.92 11.83 -12.12
N ASN A 22 -9.84 12.44 -12.59
CA ASN A 22 -9.80 13.12 -13.89
C ASN A 22 -9.62 12.25 -15.13
N SER A 23 -9.31 10.94 -15.01
CA SER A 23 -8.94 10.15 -16.20
C SER A 23 -9.74 8.87 -16.45
N LYS A 24 -10.53 8.35 -15.49
CA LYS A 24 -11.41 7.17 -15.69
C LYS A 24 -12.31 6.77 -14.51
N LEU A 25 -12.16 7.33 -13.31
CA LEU A 25 -13.05 7.02 -12.16
C LEU A 25 -14.45 7.67 -12.27
N GLN A 26 -14.61 8.68 -13.13
CA GLN A 26 -15.93 9.26 -13.44
C GLN A 26 -16.96 8.24 -13.92
N SER A 27 -16.55 7.07 -14.44
CA SER A 27 -17.48 6.04 -14.92
C SER A 27 -18.14 5.20 -13.81
N ASP A 28 -17.69 5.30 -12.55
CA ASP A 28 -18.29 4.58 -11.42
C ASP A 28 -18.64 5.55 -10.28
N SER A 29 -19.72 6.30 -10.50
CA SER A 29 -20.26 7.29 -9.56
C SER A 29 -20.53 6.71 -8.16
N MET A 30 -20.83 5.42 -8.08
CA MET A 30 -21.11 4.72 -6.84
C MET A 30 -19.86 4.48 -6.01
N SER A 31 -18.76 4.04 -6.66
CA SER A 31 -17.46 3.90 -5.99
C SER A 31 -17.00 5.24 -5.41
N VAL A 32 -17.09 6.31 -6.18
CA VAL A 32 -16.72 7.65 -5.73
C VAL A 32 -17.57 8.08 -4.52
N ARG A 33 -18.90 7.93 -4.60
CA ARG A 33 -19.81 8.24 -3.49
C ARG A 33 -19.46 7.47 -2.22
N ASN A 34 -19.15 6.19 -2.33
CA ASN A 34 -18.84 5.35 -1.18
C ASN A 34 -17.51 5.76 -0.52
N ILE A 35 -16.50 6.14 -1.31
CA ILE A 35 -15.24 6.66 -0.75
C ILE A 35 -15.44 8.01 -0.05
N PHE A 36 -16.16 8.95 -0.66
CA PHE A 36 -16.48 10.22 0.01
C PHE A 36 -17.29 9.99 1.29
N GLY A 37 -18.30 9.10 1.24
CA GLY A 37 -19.06 8.72 2.43
C GLY A 37 -18.20 8.09 3.52
N MET A 38 -17.17 7.34 3.15
CA MET A 38 -16.18 6.79 4.10
C MET A 38 -15.33 7.89 4.74
N GLN A 39 -14.76 8.80 3.94
CA GLN A 39 -13.89 9.87 4.40
C GLN A 39 -14.63 10.84 5.32
N GLU A 40 -15.84 11.26 4.93
CA GLU A 40 -16.69 12.20 5.68
C GLU A 40 -17.50 11.52 6.82
N SER A 41 -17.21 10.25 7.09
CA SER A 41 -17.90 9.44 8.09
C SER A 41 -19.43 9.38 7.96
N GLN A 42 -19.92 9.41 6.71
CA GLN A 42 -21.33 9.33 6.32
C GLN A 42 -21.77 7.92 5.87
N LEU A 43 -20.93 6.89 6.05
CA LEU A 43 -21.37 5.51 5.80
C LEU A 43 -22.48 5.12 6.79
N GLN A 44 -23.43 4.33 6.32
CA GLN A 44 -24.51 3.76 7.14
C GLN A 44 -24.02 2.61 8.03
N SER A 45 -22.95 2.86 8.77
CA SER A 45 -22.42 1.96 9.77
C SER A 45 -23.17 2.11 11.10
N TYR A 46 -23.17 1.10 11.95
CA TYR A 46 -23.89 1.11 13.23
C TYR A 46 -23.34 2.14 14.22
N ALA A 47 -22.09 2.59 14.06
CA ALA A 47 -21.55 3.69 14.85
C ALA A 47 -22.14 5.07 14.44
N HIS A 48 -22.80 5.19 13.29
CA HIS A 48 -23.37 6.46 12.83
C HIS A 48 -24.50 6.94 13.76
N PRO A 49 -24.60 8.26 14.08
CA PRO A 49 -25.57 8.78 15.05
C PRO A 49 -27.03 8.40 14.78
N MET A 50 -27.41 8.27 13.50
CA MET A 50 -28.76 7.83 13.10
C MET A 50 -29.16 6.47 13.70
N PHE A 51 -28.23 5.52 13.82
CA PHE A 51 -28.50 4.20 14.37
C PHE A 51 -28.58 4.21 15.90
N ARG A 52 -27.80 5.08 16.55
CA ARG A 52 -27.91 5.34 17.99
C ARG A 52 -29.30 5.85 18.36
N LEU A 53 -29.85 6.77 17.57
CA LEU A 53 -31.22 7.29 17.76
C LEU A 53 -32.30 6.20 17.58
N ARG A 54 -31.98 5.10 16.88
CA ARG A 54 -32.86 3.94 16.69
C ARG A 54 -32.62 2.81 17.70
N GLY A 55 -31.81 3.05 18.73
CA GLY A 55 -31.51 2.05 19.76
C GLY A 55 -30.59 0.90 19.29
N VAL A 56 -29.91 1.06 18.15
CA VAL A 56 -28.97 0.05 17.63
C VAL A 56 -27.62 0.22 18.33
N SER A 57 -27.02 -0.89 18.76
CA SER A 57 -25.69 -0.86 19.38
C SER A 57 -24.62 -0.50 18.34
N PRO A 58 -23.57 0.24 18.72
CA PRO A 58 -22.55 0.70 17.77
C PRO A 58 -21.62 -0.42 17.29
N GLY A 59 -21.76 -1.65 17.81
CA GLY A 59 -20.85 -2.75 17.52
C GLY A 59 -20.86 -3.16 16.05
N CYS A 60 -19.72 -3.68 15.58
CA CYS A 60 -19.58 -4.15 14.20
C CYS A 60 -20.49 -5.35 13.93
N ARG A 61 -21.38 -5.22 12.94
CA ARG A 61 -22.35 -6.23 12.49
C ARG A 61 -21.70 -7.48 11.89
N ARG A 62 -20.41 -7.41 11.55
CA ARG A 62 -19.67 -8.52 10.92
C ARG A 62 -18.78 -9.25 11.90
N CYS A 63 -18.06 -8.53 12.76
CA CYS A 63 -17.03 -9.12 13.61
C CYS A 63 -17.22 -8.88 15.10
N GLY A 64 -18.27 -8.16 15.53
CA GLY A 64 -18.57 -7.90 16.93
C GLY A 64 -17.63 -6.91 17.64
N ALA A 65 -16.76 -6.20 16.90
CA ALA A 65 -15.91 -5.17 17.50
C ALA A 65 -16.75 -4.06 18.17
N PRO A 66 -16.23 -3.35 19.20
CA PRO A 66 -17.05 -2.41 19.99
C PRO A 66 -17.68 -1.25 19.21
N SER A 67 -17.08 -0.85 18.08
CA SER A 67 -17.57 0.26 17.25
C SER A 67 -17.35 0.00 15.76
N GLU A 68 -18.43 0.07 14.99
CA GLU A 68 -18.47 -0.04 13.54
C GLU A 68 -18.21 1.32 12.88
N THR A 69 -17.01 1.87 13.05
CA THR A 69 -16.64 3.12 12.34
C THR A 69 -16.23 2.84 10.89
N PRO A 70 -16.29 3.83 9.98
CA PRO A 70 -15.74 3.69 8.62
C PRO A 70 -14.29 3.19 8.63
N GLN A 71 -13.46 3.73 9.51
CA GLN A 71 -12.08 3.28 9.72
C GLN A 71 -12.03 1.79 10.10
N HIS A 72 -12.88 1.35 11.04
CA HIS A 72 -12.97 -0.07 11.38
C HIS A 72 -13.34 -0.90 10.14
N VAL A 73 -14.40 -0.53 9.42
CA VAL A 73 -14.87 -1.28 8.25
C VAL A 73 -13.76 -1.47 7.21
N VAL A 74 -13.07 -0.40 6.85
CA VAL A 74 -12.13 -0.40 5.72
C VAL A 74 -10.70 -0.72 6.09
N ALA A 75 -10.29 -0.60 7.35
CA ALA A 75 -8.89 -0.82 7.77
C ALA A 75 -8.72 -1.72 9.00
N GLY A 76 -9.75 -1.93 9.81
CA GLY A 76 -9.64 -2.63 11.10
C GLY A 76 -10.34 -3.99 11.20
N CYS A 77 -11.39 -4.22 10.41
CA CYS A 77 -12.31 -5.35 10.59
C CYS A 77 -11.63 -6.69 10.32
N ILE A 78 -11.56 -7.54 11.35
CA ILE A 78 -10.89 -8.84 11.29
C ILE A 78 -11.56 -9.79 10.28
N GLN A 79 -12.87 -9.63 10.05
CA GLN A 79 -13.63 -10.41 9.06
C GLN A 79 -13.07 -10.24 7.63
N TYR A 80 -12.52 -9.07 7.30
CA TYR A 80 -12.00 -8.78 5.96
C TYR A 80 -10.48 -8.81 5.85
N ARG A 81 -9.77 -8.94 6.98
CA ARG A 81 -8.30 -8.82 7.04
C ARG A 81 -7.60 -9.83 6.13
N ALA A 82 -8.01 -11.10 6.20
CA ALA A 82 -7.42 -12.19 5.42
C ALA A 82 -8.05 -12.36 4.01
N THR A 83 -9.05 -11.55 3.65
CA THR A 83 -9.78 -11.65 2.38
C THR A 83 -9.71 -10.34 1.61
N LEU A 84 -10.72 -9.47 1.70
CA LEU A 84 -10.84 -8.27 0.89
C LEU A 84 -9.73 -7.23 1.16
N MET A 85 -9.23 -7.14 2.40
CA MET A 85 -8.12 -6.24 2.72
C MET A 85 -6.80 -6.74 2.14
N LEU A 86 -6.57 -8.07 2.17
CA LEU A 86 -5.42 -8.70 1.52
C LEU A 86 -5.50 -8.57 -0.01
N GLU A 87 -6.69 -8.77 -0.58
CA GLU A 87 -6.91 -8.54 -2.02
C GLU A 87 -6.59 -7.09 -2.39
N ARG A 88 -7.12 -6.10 -1.65
CA ARG A 88 -6.81 -4.68 -1.87
C ARG A 88 -5.31 -4.40 -1.83
N HIS A 89 -4.62 -4.93 -0.82
CA HIS A 89 -3.17 -4.81 -0.68
C HIS A 89 -2.46 -5.33 -1.94
N ASN A 90 -2.80 -6.55 -2.36
CA ASN A 90 -2.20 -7.19 -3.53
C ASN A 90 -2.53 -6.44 -4.83
N GLN A 91 -3.72 -5.86 -4.96
CA GLN A 91 -4.06 -5.03 -6.13
C GLN A 91 -3.20 -3.77 -6.21
N VAL A 92 -2.90 -3.12 -5.09
CA VAL A 92 -1.97 -1.97 -5.08
C VAL A 92 -0.57 -2.44 -5.46
N ALA A 93 -0.06 -3.49 -4.81
CA ALA A 93 1.28 -4.02 -5.04
C ALA A 93 1.51 -4.49 -6.49
N ARG A 94 0.49 -5.07 -7.13
CA ARG A 94 0.54 -5.50 -8.54
C ARG A 94 0.87 -4.38 -9.50
N ASN A 95 0.50 -3.13 -9.21
CA ASN A 95 0.86 -2.00 -10.08
C ASN A 95 2.38 -1.83 -10.18
N PHE A 96 3.11 -2.01 -9.09
CA PHE A 96 4.57 -1.95 -9.08
C PHE A 96 5.18 -3.13 -9.83
N PHE A 97 4.63 -4.33 -9.65
CA PHE A 97 5.08 -5.52 -10.40
C PHE A 97 4.92 -5.34 -11.91
N TYR A 98 3.74 -4.89 -12.36
CA TYR A 98 3.50 -4.65 -13.79
C TYR A 98 4.36 -3.52 -14.36
N TRP A 99 4.56 -2.46 -13.59
CA TRP A 99 5.49 -1.41 -13.98
C TRP A 99 6.91 -1.96 -14.12
N ALA A 100 7.42 -2.71 -13.13
CA ALA A 100 8.78 -3.26 -13.15
C ALA A 100 8.97 -4.22 -14.34
N CYS A 101 8.01 -5.12 -14.58
CA CYS A 101 8.10 -6.04 -15.73
C CYS A 101 8.12 -5.29 -17.06
N ARG A 102 7.29 -4.26 -17.23
CA ARG A 102 7.31 -3.42 -18.43
C ARG A 102 8.61 -2.63 -18.55
N LYS A 103 9.14 -2.14 -17.43
CA LYS A 103 10.36 -1.32 -17.39
C LYS A 103 11.60 -2.10 -17.81
N PHE A 104 11.70 -3.35 -17.37
CA PHE A 104 12.85 -4.22 -17.60
C PHE A 104 12.60 -5.27 -18.70
N GLU A 105 11.52 -5.13 -19.45
CA GLU A 105 11.14 -6.07 -20.52
C GLU A 105 11.07 -7.52 -20.02
N ALA A 106 10.59 -7.72 -18.79
CA ALA A 106 10.36 -9.04 -18.22
C ALA A 106 8.99 -9.59 -18.65
N THR A 107 8.89 -10.91 -18.69
CA THR A 107 7.61 -11.60 -18.91
C THR A 107 6.62 -11.18 -17.83
N HIS A 108 5.45 -10.69 -18.23
CA HIS A 108 4.36 -10.37 -17.31
C HIS A 108 3.11 -11.13 -17.71
N VAL A 109 2.36 -11.56 -16.71
CA VAL A 109 1.04 -12.16 -16.88
C VAL A 109 -0.03 -11.09 -16.90
N HIS A 110 -1.25 -11.42 -17.33
CA HIS A 110 -2.36 -10.46 -17.24
C HIS A 110 -2.73 -10.23 -15.75
N HIS A 111 -3.28 -9.07 -15.39
CA HIS A 111 -3.65 -8.69 -14.01
C HIS A 111 -4.63 -9.63 -13.30
N THR A 112 -5.29 -10.51 -14.05
CA THR A 112 -6.23 -11.52 -13.56
C THR A 112 -5.58 -12.88 -13.27
N GLN A 113 -4.30 -13.06 -13.59
CA GLN A 113 -3.56 -14.30 -13.43
C GLN A 113 -2.65 -14.25 -12.19
N GLU A 114 -2.23 -15.42 -11.72
CA GLU A 114 -1.26 -15.51 -10.63
C GLU A 114 0.07 -14.89 -11.03
N VAL A 115 0.56 -13.96 -10.20
CA VAL A 115 1.82 -13.27 -10.42
C VAL A 115 2.95 -14.29 -10.23
N PRO A 116 3.87 -14.46 -11.20
CA PRO A 116 4.97 -15.38 -11.06
C PRO A 116 5.88 -14.93 -9.90
N VAL A 117 6.37 -15.90 -9.13
CA VAL A 117 7.26 -15.66 -7.98
C VAL A 117 8.57 -14.96 -8.39
N GLU A 118 9.02 -15.22 -9.62
CA GLU A 118 10.21 -14.62 -10.21
C GLU A 118 9.95 -14.25 -11.67
N SER A 119 10.45 -13.09 -12.09
CA SER A 119 10.45 -12.65 -13.49
C SER A 119 11.81 -12.03 -13.82
N ILE A 120 12.36 -12.38 -14.97
CA ILE A 120 13.69 -11.93 -15.40
C ILE A 120 13.51 -11.03 -16.62
N GLY A 121 14.04 -9.82 -16.51
CA GLY A 121 14.08 -8.83 -17.59
C GLY A 121 15.15 -9.14 -18.62
N LEU A 122 15.03 -8.51 -19.79
CA LEU A 122 15.99 -8.66 -20.89
C LEU A 122 17.41 -8.23 -20.50
N ASP A 123 17.51 -7.21 -19.65
CA ASP A 123 18.78 -6.71 -19.11
C ASP A 123 19.33 -7.58 -17.96
N GLY A 124 18.70 -8.71 -17.63
CA GLY A 124 19.09 -9.57 -16.51
C GLY A 124 18.65 -9.04 -15.14
N THR A 125 17.82 -8.00 -15.06
CA THR A 125 17.15 -7.60 -13.82
C THR A 125 16.20 -8.69 -13.35
N VAL A 126 16.30 -9.06 -12.08
CA VAL A 126 15.43 -10.08 -11.47
C VAL A 126 14.38 -9.40 -10.60
N ILE A 127 13.11 -9.75 -10.81
CA ILE A 127 11.96 -9.27 -10.05
C ILE A 127 11.42 -10.44 -9.24
N TRP A 128 11.51 -10.37 -7.91
CA TRP A 128 10.89 -11.35 -7.01
C TRP A 128 9.59 -10.80 -6.46
N TRP A 129 8.54 -11.61 -6.49
CA TRP A 129 7.22 -11.29 -5.96
C TRP A 129 6.90 -12.19 -4.77
N ASP A 130 6.54 -11.58 -3.64
CA ASP A 130 6.00 -12.24 -2.45
C ASP A 130 6.76 -13.53 -2.04
N ARG A 131 8.09 -13.46 -2.10
CA ARG A 131 9.01 -14.60 -1.95
C ARG A 131 9.83 -14.49 -0.67
N TYR A 132 10.00 -15.60 0.03
CA TYR A 132 10.97 -15.71 1.11
C TYR A 132 12.41 -15.59 0.59
N VAL A 133 13.19 -14.71 1.20
CA VAL A 133 14.62 -14.53 0.98
C VAL A 133 15.38 -15.36 2.00
N ALA A 134 16.16 -16.33 1.54
CA ALA A 134 17.07 -17.07 2.41
C ALA A 134 18.22 -16.17 2.85
N THR A 135 18.39 -16.00 4.16
CA THR A 135 19.47 -15.22 4.78
C THR A 135 20.27 -16.08 5.75
N PRO A 136 21.59 -15.85 5.90
CA PRO A 136 22.41 -16.58 6.89
C PRO A 136 21.94 -16.37 8.33
N VAL A 137 21.43 -15.17 8.63
CA VAL A 137 20.82 -14.83 9.92
C VAL A 137 19.33 -15.16 9.88
N LYS A 138 18.80 -15.70 10.98
CA LYS A 138 17.36 -15.94 11.13
C LYS A 138 16.62 -14.61 11.33
N LEU A 139 15.91 -14.16 10.30
CA LEU A 139 15.04 -12.99 10.36
C LEU A 139 13.58 -13.42 10.60
N ARG A 140 12.79 -12.56 11.24
CA ARG A 140 11.32 -12.71 11.29
C ARG A 140 10.67 -12.17 10.02
N HIS A 141 11.23 -11.10 9.48
CA HIS A 141 10.74 -10.41 8.30
C HIS A 141 11.71 -10.59 7.13
N TYR A 142 11.42 -11.56 6.27
CA TYR A 142 12.26 -11.96 5.13
C TYR A 142 11.43 -12.29 3.88
N ARG A 143 10.18 -11.84 3.83
CA ARG A 143 9.26 -11.99 2.70
C ARG A 143 8.68 -10.62 2.35
N PRO A 144 9.45 -9.74 1.69
CA PRO A 144 8.93 -8.47 1.23
C PRO A 144 7.93 -8.66 0.09
N ASP A 145 7.06 -7.68 -0.13
CA ASP A 145 6.07 -7.74 -1.20
C ASP A 145 6.74 -7.88 -2.58
N MET A 146 7.83 -7.14 -2.82
CA MET A 146 8.58 -7.25 -4.06
C MET A 146 10.06 -6.88 -3.87
N ILE A 147 10.95 -7.53 -4.63
CA ILE A 147 12.35 -7.14 -4.78
C ILE A 147 12.66 -6.93 -6.27
N ILE A 148 13.37 -5.84 -6.59
CA ILE A 148 13.99 -5.63 -7.89
C ILE A 148 15.50 -5.71 -7.70
N TYR A 149 16.14 -6.72 -8.28
CA TYR A 149 17.58 -6.92 -8.23
C TYR A 149 18.22 -6.62 -9.58
N ARG A 150 18.97 -5.52 -9.65
CA ARG A 150 19.72 -5.08 -10.82
C ARG A 150 21.17 -5.53 -10.71
N LYS A 151 21.46 -6.71 -11.24
CA LYS A 151 22.78 -7.35 -11.11
C LYS A 151 23.92 -6.47 -11.64
N TRP A 152 23.73 -5.85 -12.79
CA TRP A 152 24.80 -5.08 -13.47
C TRP A 152 25.09 -3.74 -12.80
N THR A 153 24.06 -3.04 -12.31
CA THR A 153 24.25 -1.77 -11.57
C THR A 153 24.51 -1.97 -10.09
N ARG A 154 24.47 -3.22 -9.60
CA ARG A 154 24.67 -3.61 -8.20
C ARG A 154 23.71 -2.91 -7.25
N GLU A 155 22.43 -2.89 -7.61
CA GLU A 155 21.36 -2.29 -6.82
C GLU A 155 20.25 -3.30 -6.53
N ILE A 156 19.72 -3.23 -5.31
CA ILE A 156 18.54 -3.98 -4.87
C ILE A 156 17.53 -3.00 -4.31
N PHE A 157 16.30 -3.10 -4.77
CA PHE A 157 15.18 -2.32 -4.27
C PHE A 157 14.20 -3.27 -3.58
N VAL A 158 14.01 -3.11 -2.28
CA VAL A 158 13.02 -3.83 -1.47
C VAL A 158 11.77 -2.95 -1.40
N ILE A 159 10.68 -3.40 -2.01
CA ILE A 159 9.44 -2.64 -2.14
C ILE A 159 8.41 -3.24 -1.20
N GLU A 160 7.74 -2.37 -0.44
CA GLU A 160 6.80 -2.74 0.59
C GLU A 160 5.56 -1.85 0.57
N VAL A 161 4.37 -2.44 0.46
CA VAL A 161 3.13 -1.74 0.18
C VAL A 161 2.24 -1.72 1.41
N GLY A 162 1.71 -0.57 1.77
CA GLY A 162 0.78 -0.41 2.89
C GLY A 162 -0.51 0.20 2.44
N VAL A 163 -1.64 -0.32 2.92
CA VAL A 163 -2.93 0.37 2.81
C VAL A 163 -3.47 0.65 4.21
N SER A 164 -3.65 1.92 4.54
CA SER A 164 -3.98 2.36 5.90
C SER A 164 -5.10 3.40 5.91
N TRP A 165 -5.55 3.77 7.10
CA TRP A 165 -6.38 4.96 7.28
C TRP A 165 -5.51 6.22 7.09
N PHE A 166 -6.09 7.29 6.52
CA PHE A 166 -5.33 8.47 6.09
C PHE A 166 -4.54 9.16 7.22
N THR A 167 -5.04 9.12 8.46
CA THR A 167 -4.32 9.71 9.61
C THR A 167 -3.10 8.91 10.05
N ARG A 168 -2.87 7.71 9.49
CA ARG A 168 -1.82 6.77 9.91
C ARG A 168 -0.81 6.48 8.80
N LEU A 169 -0.75 7.30 7.76
CA LEU A 169 0.11 7.03 6.60
C LEU A 169 1.60 7.11 6.99
N ASP A 170 2.01 8.13 7.74
CA ASP A 170 3.41 8.30 8.14
C ASP A 170 3.89 7.27 9.17
N ASP A 171 3.03 6.92 10.12
CA ASP A 171 3.29 5.82 11.06
C ASP A 171 3.50 4.50 10.32
N GLN A 172 2.60 4.20 9.38
CA GLN A 172 2.66 2.97 8.58
C GLN A 172 3.90 2.96 7.67
N TYR A 173 4.29 4.11 7.12
CA TYR A 173 5.52 4.25 6.36
C TYR A 173 6.72 3.93 7.24
N SER A 174 6.78 4.53 8.43
CA SER A 174 7.89 4.41 9.37
C SER A 174 8.03 2.96 9.87
N MET A 175 6.93 2.28 10.16
CA MET A 175 6.92 0.87 10.52
C MET A 175 7.52 0.00 9.41
N LYS A 176 7.05 0.16 8.16
CA LYS A 176 7.52 -0.63 7.03
C LYS A 176 8.98 -0.38 6.69
N TYR A 177 9.43 0.88 6.78
CA TYR A 177 10.85 1.19 6.62
C TYR A 177 11.70 0.48 7.67
N GLN A 178 11.35 0.63 8.95
CA GLN A 178 12.14 0.09 10.06
C GLN A 178 12.17 -1.44 10.05
N LYS A 179 11.07 -2.08 9.66
CA LYS A 179 10.93 -3.53 9.51
C LYS A 179 11.99 -4.18 8.61
N TYR A 180 12.35 -3.53 7.51
CA TYR A 180 13.31 -4.11 6.54
C TYR A 180 14.65 -3.40 6.48
N ALA A 181 14.72 -2.11 6.85
CA ALA A 181 15.95 -1.34 6.85
C ALA A 181 16.71 -1.43 8.18
N VAL A 182 16.01 -1.41 9.31
CA VAL A 182 16.61 -1.21 10.64
C VAL A 182 16.74 -2.51 11.42
N ASN A 183 15.65 -3.28 11.56
CA ASN A 183 15.67 -4.53 12.30
C ASN A 183 14.53 -5.47 11.88
N SER A 184 14.88 -6.57 11.24
CA SER A 184 13.94 -7.57 10.72
C SER A 184 13.73 -8.75 11.66
N THR A 185 14.21 -8.66 12.90
CA THR A 185 14.07 -9.71 13.93
C THR A 185 12.97 -9.43 14.96
N LEU A 186 12.47 -8.19 14.98
CA LEU A 186 11.42 -7.71 15.89
C LEU A 186 10.02 -8.06 15.37
N LEU A 187 9.01 -7.93 16.22
CA LEU A 187 7.60 -8.10 15.88
C LEU A 187 6.98 -6.76 15.46
N ASP A 188 5.94 -6.82 14.62
CA ASP A 188 5.15 -5.64 14.23
C ASP A 188 4.46 -4.94 15.44
N THR A 189 4.43 -5.59 16.62
CA THR A 189 3.90 -5.05 17.88
C THR A 189 4.92 -4.34 18.76
N ASP A 190 6.21 -4.40 18.41
CA ASP A 190 7.27 -3.78 19.20
C ASP A 190 7.24 -2.24 19.06
N SER A 191 7.65 -1.54 20.11
CA SER A 191 7.63 -0.08 20.15
C SER A 191 8.60 0.53 19.12
N LEU A 192 8.12 1.51 18.37
CA LEU A 192 8.96 2.33 17.49
C LEU A 192 9.66 3.44 18.29
N PRO A 193 10.86 3.88 17.88
CA PRO A 193 11.65 3.33 16.78
C PRO A 193 12.32 2.00 17.16
N TYR A 194 12.45 1.10 16.18
CA TYR A 194 13.17 -0.16 16.33
C TYR A 194 14.65 0.10 16.63
N PRO A 195 15.23 -0.57 17.64
CA PRO A 195 16.67 -0.53 17.84
C PRO A 195 17.38 -1.18 16.63
N PRO A 196 18.54 -0.65 16.19
CA PRO A 196 19.33 -1.24 15.12
C PRO A 196 19.64 -2.72 15.39
N GLY A 197 19.53 -3.55 14.36
CA GLY A 197 19.81 -4.97 14.45
C GLY A 197 19.97 -5.63 13.08
N PRO A 198 19.97 -6.97 13.00
CA PRO A 198 19.95 -7.65 11.72
C PRO A 198 18.71 -7.24 10.92
N SER A 199 18.91 -6.75 9.70
CA SER A 199 17.84 -6.34 8.80
C SER A 199 17.98 -7.03 7.46
N LEU A 200 16.86 -7.24 6.76
CA LEU A 200 16.87 -7.81 5.42
C LEU A 200 17.76 -6.98 4.48
N ALA A 201 17.71 -5.65 4.59
CA ALA A 201 18.55 -4.78 3.77
C ALA A 201 20.04 -5.04 4.00
N LEU A 202 20.47 -5.16 5.26
CA LEU A 202 21.87 -5.44 5.60
C LEU A 202 22.31 -6.83 5.12
N GLU A 203 21.45 -7.84 5.28
CA GLU A 203 21.77 -9.21 4.83
C GLU A 203 21.83 -9.31 3.30
N LEU A 204 20.91 -8.67 2.58
CA LEU A 204 20.98 -8.55 1.11
C LEU A 204 22.25 -7.82 0.66
N GLN A 205 22.64 -6.76 1.34
CA GLN A 205 23.87 -6.03 1.04
C GLN A 205 25.11 -6.92 1.20
N LYS A 206 25.20 -7.70 2.28
CA LYS A 206 26.31 -8.65 2.51
C LYS A 206 26.35 -9.77 1.49
N MET A 207 25.19 -10.38 1.19
CA MET A 207 25.10 -11.52 0.28
C MET A 207 25.41 -11.16 -1.17
N TYR A 208 24.92 -10.02 -1.65
CA TYR A 208 25.02 -9.64 -3.06
C TYR A 208 26.06 -8.54 -3.32
N GLY A 209 26.63 -7.93 -2.27
CA GLY A 209 27.54 -6.79 -2.39
C GLY A 209 26.91 -5.56 -3.07
N CYS A 210 25.59 -5.43 -3.02
CA CYS A 210 24.82 -4.41 -3.73
C CYS A 210 24.40 -3.27 -2.80
N VAL A 211 24.14 -2.09 -3.35
CA VAL A 211 23.43 -1.03 -2.64
C VAL A 211 21.97 -1.45 -2.50
N VAL A 212 21.47 -1.52 -1.26
CA VAL A 212 20.08 -1.90 -0.98
C VAL A 212 19.27 -0.69 -0.56
N ARG A 213 18.11 -0.48 -1.19
CA ARG A 213 17.16 0.59 -0.87
C ARG A 213 15.83 -0.03 -0.46
N VAL A 214 15.33 0.35 0.72
CA VAL A 214 14.00 -0.04 1.18
C VAL A 214 13.02 1.08 0.85
N LEU A 215 11.98 0.76 0.08
CA LEU A 215 11.01 1.69 -0.47
C LEU A 215 9.58 1.32 0.00
N PRO A 216 9.11 1.89 1.13
CA PRO A 216 7.73 1.74 1.55
C PRO A 216 6.79 2.63 0.73
N PHE A 217 5.72 2.04 0.21
CA PHE A 217 4.64 2.69 -0.51
C PHE A 217 3.35 2.57 0.27
N VAL A 218 3.05 3.57 1.11
CA VAL A 218 1.82 3.60 1.91
C VAL A 218 0.78 4.51 1.29
N ILE A 219 -0.41 3.96 1.06
CA ILE A 219 -1.56 4.65 0.51
C ILE A 219 -2.77 4.56 1.44
N GLY A 220 -3.60 5.59 1.45
CA GLY A 220 -4.84 5.63 2.20
C GLY A 220 -5.93 4.77 1.55
N CYS A 221 -6.90 4.35 2.35
CA CYS A 221 -8.05 3.56 1.87
C CYS A 221 -8.86 4.31 0.80
N GLY A 222 -8.86 5.64 0.81
CA GLY A 222 -9.50 6.50 -0.19
C GLY A 222 -8.56 6.97 -1.31
N GLY A 223 -7.33 6.44 -1.38
CA GLY A 223 -6.33 6.86 -2.36
C GLY A 223 -5.48 8.06 -1.93
N GLU A 224 -5.52 8.44 -0.67
CA GLU A 224 -4.69 9.51 -0.12
C GLU A 224 -3.22 9.11 -0.12
N VAL A 225 -2.33 10.05 -0.45
CA VAL A 225 -0.88 9.83 -0.48
C VAL A 225 -0.18 11.03 0.14
N THR A 226 0.95 10.78 0.79
CA THR A 226 1.82 11.82 1.32
C THR A 226 2.84 12.26 0.27
N GLU A 227 3.50 13.40 0.48
CA GLU A 227 4.61 13.84 -0.37
C GLU A 227 5.72 12.78 -0.47
N LYS A 228 6.02 12.14 0.67
CA LYS A 228 6.98 11.04 0.79
C LYS A 228 6.69 9.85 -0.12
N TYR A 229 5.41 9.57 -0.40
CA TYR A 229 5.03 8.55 -1.39
C TYR A 229 5.57 8.91 -2.78
N ARG A 230 5.41 10.17 -3.19
CA ARG A 230 5.88 10.69 -4.48
C ARG A 230 7.40 10.78 -4.52
N GLU A 231 8.05 11.20 -3.44
CA GLU A 231 9.51 11.17 -3.31
C GLU A 231 10.03 9.74 -3.49
N THR A 232 9.40 8.76 -2.84
CA THR A 232 9.77 7.34 -2.92
C THR A 232 9.57 6.79 -4.34
N LEU A 233 8.52 7.23 -5.06
CA LEU A 233 8.34 6.86 -6.47
C LEU A 233 9.52 7.32 -7.33
N ASN A 234 10.08 8.51 -7.09
CA ASN A 234 11.24 9.02 -7.83
C ASN A 234 12.53 8.24 -7.54
N LEU A 235 12.57 7.44 -6.47
CA LEU A 235 13.71 6.56 -6.16
C LEU A 235 13.66 5.22 -6.91
N LEU A 236 12.58 4.94 -7.63
CA LEU A 236 12.47 3.72 -8.43
C LEU A 236 13.50 3.70 -9.58
N PRO A 237 14.08 2.53 -9.89
CA PRO A 237 15.17 2.42 -10.84
C PRO A 237 14.77 2.89 -12.25
N GLY A 238 15.41 3.97 -12.71
CA GLY A 238 15.25 4.52 -14.06
C GLY A 238 13.86 5.08 -14.34
N VAL A 239 13.04 5.33 -13.32
CA VAL A 239 11.66 5.81 -13.48
C VAL A 239 11.62 7.19 -14.15
N THR A 240 10.68 7.38 -15.05
CA THR A 240 10.41 8.67 -15.71
C THR A 240 9.28 9.42 -15.00
N THR A 241 9.22 10.74 -15.16
CA THR A 241 8.12 11.55 -14.60
C THR A 241 6.74 11.05 -15.04
N LYS A 242 6.60 10.59 -16.29
CA LYS A 242 5.35 10.03 -16.81
C LYS A 242 4.99 8.71 -16.10
N GLU A 243 5.98 7.86 -15.83
CA GLU A 243 5.75 6.61 -15.09
C GLU A 243 5.39 6.86 -13.63
N VAL A 244 5.98 7.88 -13.00
CA VAL A 244 5.61 8.32 -11.64
C VAL A 244 4.12 8.70 -11.60
N GLU A 245 3.67 9.54 -12.54
CA GLU A 245 2.26 9.95 -12.61
C GLU A 245 1.32 8.78 -12.93
N ASP A 246 1.70 7.88 -13.85
CA ASP A 246 0.91 6.69 -14.18
C ASP A 246 0.80 5.72 -12.98
N LEU A 247 1.91 5.48 -12.28
CA LEU A 247 1.93 4.66 -11.07
C LEU A 247 1.04 5.26 -9.98
N LEU A 248 1.18 6.56 -9.72
CA LEU A 248 0.39 7.30 -8.74
C LEU A 248 -1.11 7.13 -9.00
N VAL A 249 -1.55 7.40 -10.23
CA VAL A 249 -2.97 7.26 -10.62
C VAL A 249 -3.45 5.82 -10.46
N ARG A 250 -2.64 4.84 -10.87
CA ARG A 250 -3.02 3.42 -10.85
C ARG A 250 -3.10 2.86 -9.43
N THR A 251 -2.18 3.20 -8.54
CA THR A 251 -2.20 2.74 -7.15
C THR A 251 -3.36 3.36 -6.39
N GLN A 252 -3.62 4.67 -6.57
CA GLN A 252 -4.80 5.36 -6.02
C GLN A 252 -6.10 4.70 -6.48
N ARG A 253 -6.24 4.47 -7.78
CA ARG A 253 -7.42 3.81 -8.34
C ARG A 253 -7.61 2.39 -7.78
N SER A 254 -6.53 1.63 -7.66
CA SER A 254 -6.58 0.26 -7.13
C SER A 254 -7.02 0.23 -5.67
N ALA A 255 -6.53 1.16 -4.86
CA ALA A 255 -6.95 1.32 -3.46
C ALA A 255 -8.44 1.69 -3.38
N ILE A 256 -8.88 2.71 -4.14
CA ILE A 256 -10.27 3.18 -4.17
C ILE A 256 -11.26 2.07 -4.55
N LEU A 257 -11.05 1.42 -5.70
CA LEU A 257 -12.00 0.41 -6.19
C LEU A 257 -12.07 -0.81 -5.28
N SER A 258 -10.94 -1.20 -4.67
CA SER A 258 -10.91 -2.33 -3.74
C SER A 258 -11.51 -1.97 -2.38
N THR A 259 -11.36 -0.73 -1.92
CA THR A 259 -12.04 -0.23 -0.71
C THR A 259 -13.55 -0.15 -0.91
N ASP A 260 -14.02 0.30 -2.08
CA ASP A 260 -15.44 0.28 -2.42
C ASP A 260 -16.03 -1.14 -2.35
N ARG A 261 -15.31 -2.17 -2.81
CA ARG A 261 -15.72 -3.57 -2.64
C ARG A 261 -15.91 -3.96 -1.18
N ILE A 262 -15.02 -3.52 -0.29
CA ILE A 262 -15.15 -3.74 1.16
C ILE A 262 -16.41 -3.07 1.69
N ILE A 263 -16.64 -1.80 1.32
CA ILE A 263 -17.83 -1.05 1.75
C ILE A 263 -19.11 -1.73 1.27
N LYS A 264 -19.17 -2.12 0.00
CA LYS A 264 -20.31 -2.84 -0.60
C LYS A 264 -20.57 -4.17 0.12
N ALA A 265 -19.54 -4.98 0.34
CA ALA A 265 -19.66 -6.26 1.06
C ALA A 265 -20.04 -6.08 2.54
N HIS A 266 -19.72 -4.93 3.14
CA HIS A 266 -20.08 -4.65 4.52
C HIS A 266 -21.52 -4.20 4.67
N LEU A 267 -21.99 -3.34 3.77
CA LEU A 267 -23.31 -2.72 3.83
C LEU A 267 -24.42 -3.51 3.12
N SER A 268 -24.09 -4.58 2.38
CA SER A 268 -25.05 -5.52 1.77
C SER A 268 -25.69 -6.44 2.80
#